data_AF-A0A9Q3F076-F1
#
_entry.id   AF-A0A9Q3F076-F1
#
_cell.length_a   1.000
_cell.length_b   1.000
_cell.length_c   1.000
_cell.angle_alpha   90.00
_cell.angle_beta   90.00
_cell.angle_gamma   90.00
#
_symmetry.space_group_name_H-M   'P 1'
#
loop_
_entity.id
_entity.type
_entity.pdbx_description
1 polymer ?
#
loop_
_entity_poly.entity_id
_entity_poly.type
_entity_poly.pdbx_seq_one_letter_code
_entity_poly.pdbx_strand_id
1 'polypeptide(L)'
;MFQRGRNPRLPENTLRKDFVYIHPTDSSFNMTLDKVKHHEEQSINDYFYYAKQKWDKSHKVPYFELGDLVLVSTWNFNNIKGPKKFKYSYVGHFIIVSLHGNNAVQEELSGEL
;
A
#
# COMPACT_ATOMS: atom_id res chain seq x y z
N MET A 1 25.25 42.61 17.35
CA MET A 1 23.90 42.60 16.73
C MET A 1 23.43 41.15 16.69
N PHE A 2 22.52 40.72 17.58
CA PHE A 2 22.04 39.33 17.62
C PHE A 2 20.92 39.14 16.59
N GLN A 3 21.13 38.25 15.61
CA GLN A 3 20.08 37.85 14.67
C GLN A 3 18.99 37.08 15.45
N ARG A 4 17.77 37.62 15.49
CA ARG A 4 16.63 37.00 16.19
C ARG A 4 16.30 35.65 15.55
N GLY A 5 16.20 34.60 16.36
CA GLY A 5 15.74 33.26 15.95
C GLY A 5 16.76 32.12 16.09
N ARG A 6 18.03 32.42 16.38
CA ARG A 6 19.07 31.38 16.56
C ARG A 6 19.10 30.91 18.01
N ASN A 7 18.97 29.59 18.24
CA ASN A 7 19.13 29.00 19.57
C ASN A 7 20.62 29.13 19.98
N PRO A 8 20.96 29.91 21.03
CA PRO A 8 22.34 30.22 21.39
C PRO A 8 23.13 29.00 21.91
N ARG A 9 22.47 27.86 22.12
CA ARG A 9 23.09 26.60 22.54
C ARG A 9 23.49 25.68 21.38
N LEU A 10 23.15 26.02 20.13
CA LEU A 10 23.58 25.25 18.96
C LEU A 10 24.96 25.76 18.50
N PRO A 11 26.01 24.91 18.46
CA PRO A 11 27.30 25.29 17.90
C PRO A 11 27.13 25.83 16.49
N GLU A 12 27.75 26.97 16.16
CA GLU A 12 27.67 27.55 14.82
C GLU A 12 28.17 26.60 13.71
N ASN A 13 28.94 25.57 14.11
CA ASN A 13 29.54 24.55 13.27
C ASN A 13 28.96 23.14 13.50
N THR A 14 27.64 23.02 13.79
CA THR A 14 26.99 21.70 13.88
C THR A 14 26.48 21.17 12.53
N LEU A 15 26.74 21.88 11.43
CA LEU A 15 26.63 21.29 10.10
C LEU A 15 27.85 20.39 9.93
N ARG A 16 27.63 19.06 9.87
CA ARG A 16 28.68 18.06 9.66
C ARG A 16 29.65 18.56 8.57
N LYS A 17 30.95 18.67 8.89
CA LYS A 17 31.99 19.00 7.89
C LYS A 17 32.05 17.99 6.73
N ASP A 18 31.38 16.85 6.89
CA ASP A 18 31.29 15.77 5.92
C ASP A 18 30.07 15.88 4.99
N PHE A 19 29.40 17.04 4.93
CA PHE A 19 28.48 17.29 3.83
C PHE A 19 29.31 17.37 2.55
N VAL A 20 29.33 16.27 1.79
CA VAL A 20 29.78 16.26 0.41
C VAL A 20 28.90 17.26 -0.32
N TYR A 21 29.44 18.45 -0.59
CA TYR A 21 28.79 19.41 -1.46
C TYR A 21 28.86 18.83 -2.87
N ILE A 22 27.81 18.13 -3.25
CA ILE A 22 27.66 17.58 -4.58
C ILE A 22 26.86 18.61 -5.38
N HIS A 23 27.52 19.32 -6.31
CA HIS A 23 26.80 20.22 -7.19
C HIS A 23 25.92 19.39 -8.14
N PRO A 24 24.68 19.81 -8.48
CA PRO A 24 23.77 19.02 -9.32
C PRO A 24 24.29 18.68 -10.73
N THR A 25 25.37 19.34 -11.16
CA THR A 25 26.04 19.12 -12.46
C THR A 25 27.29 18.23 -12.33
N ASP A 26 27.72 17.91 -11.12
CA ASP A 26 28.90 17.08 -10.90
C ASP A 26 28.62 15.63 -11.31
N SER A 27 29.61 14.96 -11.88
CA SER A 27 29.53 13.54 -12.23
C SER A 27 29.21 12.66 -11.03
N SER A 28 29.69 13.04 -9.84
CA SER A 28 29.40 12.40 -8.56
C SER A 28 27.92 12.47 -8.17
N PHE A 29 27.20 13.52 -8.58
CA PHE A 29 25.76 13.67 -8.38
C PHE A 29 24.99 12.63 -9.18
N ASN A 30 25.28 12.54 -10.47
CA ASN A 30 24.60 11.60 -11.37
C ASN A 30 24.85 10.16 -10.93
N MET A 31 26.09 9.81 -10.57
CA MET A 31 26.41 8.48 -10.03
C MET A 31 25.66 8.18 -8.73
N THR A 32 25.45 9.19 -7.87
CA THR A 32 24.70 9.02 -6.61
C THR A 32 23.21 8.86 -6.89
N LEU A 33 22.66 9.65 -7.82
CA LEU A 33 21.27 9.54 -8.25
C LEU A 33 20.97 8.17 -8.87
N ASP A 34 21.85 7.66 -9.72
CA ASP A 34 21.66 6.36 -10.35
C ASP A 34 21.68 5.22 -9.32
N LYS A 35 22.57 5.31 -8.32
CA LYS A 35 22.59 4.38 -7.18
C LYS A 35 21.32 4.46 -6.35
N VAL A 36 20.82 5.66 -6.08
CA VAL A 36 19.58 5.87 -5.32
C VAL A 36 18.39 5.26 -6.07
N LYS A 37 18.25 5.53 -7.38
CA LYS A 37 17.20 4.94 -8.22
C LYS A 37 17.26 3.43 -8.22
N HIS A 38 18.45 2.86 -8.41
CA HIS A 38 18.62 1.41 -8.39
C HIS A 38 18.22 0.80 -7.03
N HIS A 39 18.61 1.43 -5.93
CA HIS A 39 18.23 0.97 -4.59
C HIS A 39 16.73 1.15 -4.31
N GLU A 40 16.11 2.20 -4.84
CA GLU A 40 14.66 2.41 -4.77
C GLU A 40 13.91 1.29 -5.50
N GLU A 41 14.31 0.96 -6.72
CA GLU A 41 13.75 -0.16 -7.49
C GLU A 41 13.89 -1.49 -6.74
N GLN A 42 15.06 -1.77 -6.17
CA GLN A 42 15.29 -2.96 -5.36
C GLN A 42 14.39 -2.98 -4.11
N SER A 43 14.30 -1.85 -3.40
CA SER A 43 13.48 -1.75 -2.18
C SER A 43 11.99 -2.00 -2.47
N ILE A 44 11.49 -1.50 -3.60
CA ILE A 44 10.12 -1.73 -4.06
C ILE A 44 9.91 -3.22 -4.37
N ASN A 45 10.84 -3.84 -5.12
CA ASN A 45 10.76 -5.25 -5.46
C ASN A 45 10.80 -6.16 -4.23
N ASP A 46 11.72 -5.89 -3.29
CA ASP A 46 11.86 -6.62 -2.03
C ASP A 46 10.60 -6.48 -1.17
N TYR A 47 10.02 -5.29 -1.11
CA TYR A 47 8.75 -5.06 -0.43
C TYR A 47 7.62 -5.90 -1.02
N PHE A 48 7.46 -5.89 -2.35
CA PHE A 48 6.44 -6.70 -3.03
C PHE A 48 6.66 -8.20 -2.80
N TYR A 49 7.92 -8.65 -2.87
CA TYR A 49 8.28 -10.05 -2.64
C TYR A 49 7.96 -10.48 -1.20
N TYR A 50 8.36 -9.67 -0.21
CA TYR A 50 8.04 -9.90 1.20
C TYR A 50 6.52 -9.94 1.44
N ALA A 51 5.78 -8.96 0.91
CA ALA A 51 4.34 -8.90 1.05
C ALA A 51 3.65 -10.13 0.45
N LYS A 52 4.09 -10.56 -0.73
CA LYS A 52 3.60 -11.79 -1.38
C LYS A 52 3.90 -13.03 -0.57
N GLN A 53 5.14 -13.23 -0.14
CA GLN A 53 5.50 -14.39 0.69
C GLN A 53 4.71 -14.44 2.01
N LYS A 54 4.54 -13.29 2.66
CA LYS A 54 3.74 -13.17 3.89
C LYS A 54 2.28 -13.52 3.62
N TRP A 55 1.72 -13.05 2.50
CA TRP A 55 0.37 -13.41 2.07
C TRP A 55 0.27 -14.91 1.82
N ASP A 56 1.11 -15.49 0.97
CA ASP A 56 1.08 -16.91 0.62
C ASP A 56 1.24 -17.83 1.86
N LYS A 57 2.03 -17.42 2.85
CA LYS A 57 2.22 -18.17 4.10
C LYS A 57 1.02 -18.10 5.05
N SER A 58 0.33 -16.96 5.11
CA SER A 58 -0.75 -16.71 6.06
C SER A 58 -2.14 -16.94 5.49
N HIS A 59 -2.29 -16.81 4.17
CA HIS A 59 -3.54 -16.94 3.47
C HIS A 59 -3.92 -18.40 3.35
N LYS A 60 -5.02 -18.76 4.00
CA LYS A 60 -5.73 -20.02 3.75
C LYS A 60 -6.85 -19.70 2.78
N VAL A 61 -6.92 -20.44 1.68
CA VAL A 61 -8.04 -20.36 0.74
C VAL A 61 -9.30 -20.76 1.52
N PRO A 62 -10.28 -19.85 1.68
CA PRO A 62 -11.53 -20.20 2.33
C PRO A 62 -12.29 -21.19 1.47
N TYR A 63 -12.96 -22.14 2.12
CA TYR A 63 -13.87 -23.07 1.47
C TYR A 63 -15.29 -22.59 1.67
N PHE A 64 -16.07 -22.57 0.59
CA PHE A 64 -17.45 -22.08 0.56
C PHE A 64 -18.33 -23.09 -0.16
N GLU A 65 -19.53 -23.31 0.36
CA GLU A 65 -20.57 -24.12 -0.28
C GLU A 65 -21.75 -23.25 -0.74
N LEU A 66 -22.53 -23.76 -1.69
CA LEU A 66 -23.76 -23.09 -2.12
C LEU A 66 -24.76 -23.08 -0.95
N GLY A 67 -25.35 -21.92 -0.68
CA GLY A 67 -26.25 -21.74 0.44
C GLY A 67 -25.59 -21.28 1.74
N ASP A 68 -24.25 -21.22 1.81
CA ASP A 68 -23.56 -20.70 2.99
C ASP A 68 -23.89 -19.22 3.21
N LEU A 69 -24.08 -18.87 4.48
CA LEU A 69 -24.28 -17.50 4.92
C LEU A 69 -22.92 -16.86 5.23
N VAL A 70 -22.48 -15.93 4.40
CA VAL A 70 -21.21 -15.23 4.53
C VAL A 70 -21.41 -13.76 4.90
N LEU A 71 -20.55 -13.24 5.77
CA LEU A 71 -20.54 -11.82 6.13
C LEU A 71 -19.67 -11.05 5.13
N VAL A 72 -20.29 -10.14 4.38
CA VAL A 72 -19.58 -9.33 3.38
C VAL A 72 -19.62 -7.86 3.74
N SER A 73 -18.45 -7.23 3.62
CA SER A 73 -18.28 -5.78 3.78
C SER A 73 -17.93 -5.16 2.43
N THR A 74 -18.84 -4.36 1.86
CA THR A 74 -18.63 -3.71 0.57
C THR A 74 -17.65 -2.52 0.62
N TRP A 75 -17.06 -2.22 1.79
CA TRP A 75 -16.13 -1.10 1.98
C TRP A 75 -14.92 -1.17 1.04
N ASN A 76 -14.42 -2.39 0.77
CA ASN A 76 -13.23 -2.64 -0.05
C ASN A 76 -13.54 -3.37 -1.36
N PHE A 77 -14.81 -3.49 -1.74
CA PHE A 77 -15.17 -4.19 -2.99
C PHE A 77 -14.82 -3.33 -4.20
N ASN A 78 -13.93 -3.85 -5.04
CA ASN A 78 -13.75 -3.37 -6.40
C ASN A 78 -14.75 -4.10 -7.29
N ASN A 79 -15.69 -3.35 -7.88
CA ASN A 79 -16.65 -3.90 -8.81
C ASN A 79 -15.93 -4.41 -10.07
N ILE A 80 -16.15 -5.69 -10.42
CA ILE A 80 -15.53 -6.37 -11.56
C ILE A 80 -15.84 -5.66 -12.89
N LYS A 81 -16.98 -4.94 -12.98
CA LYS A 81 -17.41 -4.21 -14.19
C LYS A 81 -16.92 -2.75 -14.25
N GLY A 82 -15.97 -2.34 -13.39
CA GLY A 82 -15.35 -1.02 -13.44
C GLY A 82 -15.65 -0.15 -12.21
N PRO A 83 -15.24 1.14 -12.22
CA PRO A 83 -15.17 1.99 -11.04
C PRO A 83 -16.54 2.56 -10.60
N LYS A 84 -17.57 1.72 -10.49
CA LYS A 84 -18.79 2.07 -9.76
C LYS A 84 -18.60 1.66 -8.31
N LYS A 85 -18.16 2.61 -7.48
CA LYS A 85 -18.24 2.49 -6.03
C LYS A 85 -19.72 2.41 -5.64
N PHE A 86 -20.07 1.51 -4.73
CA PHE A 86 -21.39 1.53 -4.12
C PHE A 86 -21.60 2.88 -3.43
N LYS A 87 -22.78 3.50 -3.62
CA LYS A 87 -23.11 4.80 -3.03
C LYS A 87 -23.04 4.76 -1.50
N TYR A 88 -23.40 3.61 -0.93
CA TYR A 88 -23.31 3.32 0.49
C TYR A 88 -22.48 2.05 0.67
N SER A 89 -21.47 2.12 1.54
CA SER A 89 -20.78 0.95 2.05
C SER A 89 -21.72 0.22 3.01
N TYR A 90 -21.82 -1.08 2.85
CA TYR A 90 -22.73 -1.95 3.58
C TYR A 90 -21.95 -3.15 4.14
N VAL A 91 -22.33 -3.58 5.33
CA VAL A 91 -21.81 -4.80 5.96
C VAL A 91 -23.01 -5.65 6.34
N GLY A 92 -23.09 -6.87 5.83
CA GLY A 92 -24.19 -7.76 6.16
C GLY A 92 -24.00 -9.18 5.67
N HIS A 93 -24.97 -10.02 6.01
CA HIS A 93 -24.96 -11.43 5.69
C HIS A 93 -25.58 -11.67 4.31
N PHE A 94 -24.95 -12.51 3.51
CA PHE A 94 -25.40 -12.88 2.17
C PHE A 94 -25.32 -14.39 1.98
N ILE A 95 -26.21 -14.90 1.14
CA ILE A 95 -26.23 -16.31 0.76
C ILE A 95 -25.46 -16.46 -0.54
N ILE A 96 -24.57 -17.45 -0.60
CA ILE A 96 -23.85 -17.80 -1.82
C ILE A 96 -24.81 -18.47 -2.80
N VAL A 97 -25.02 -17.84 -3.95
CA VAL A 97 -25.93 -18.32 -5.01
C VAL A 97 -25.18 -19.09 -6.10
N SER A 98 -23.96 -18.68 -6.42
CA SER A 98 -23.09 -19.45 -7.33
C SER A 98 -21.60 -19.25 -7.04
N LEU A 99 -20.79 -20.25 -7.39
CA LEU A 99 -19.33 -20.21 -7.30
C LEU A 99 -18.73 -20.01 -8.71
N HIS A 100 -17.90 -19.00 -8.89
CA HIS A 100 -17.21 -18.66 -10.15
C HIS A 100 -15.71 -19.01 -10.12
N GLY A 101 -15.32 -19.91 -9.21
CA GLY A 101 -13.95 -20.35 -8.95
C GLY A 101 -13.65 -20.41 -7.46
N ASN A 102 -12.42 -20.76 -7.08
CA ASN A 102 -12.07 -20.98 -5.66
C ASN A 102 -12.18 -19.71 -4.79
N ASN A 103 -12.08 -18.52 -5.39
CA ASN A 103 -12.05 -17.24 -4.68
C ASN A 103 -13.12 -16.25 -5.17
N ALA A 104 -14.08 -16.71 -5.98
CA ALA A 104 -15.08 -15.85 -6.59
C ALA A 104 -16.48 -16.43 -6.34
N VAL A 105 -17.31 -15.67 -5.67
CA VAL A 105 -18.69 -16.04 -5.33
C VAL A 105 -19.65 -14.97 -5.87
N GLN A 106 -20.82 -15.41 -6.32
CA GLN A 106 -21.92 -14.52 -6.62
C GLN A 106 -22.91 -14.58 -5.46
N GLU A 107 -23.27 -13.41 -4.97
CA GLU A 107 -24.19 -13.20 -3.87
C GLU A 107 -25.40 -12.41 -4.35
N GLU A 108 -26.55 -12.68 -3.75
CA GLU A 108 -27.77 -11.92 -4.00
C GLU A 108 -27.94 -10.87 -2.90
N LEU A 109 -28.00 -9.60 -3.29
CA LEU A 109 -28.29 -8.49 -2.38
C LEU A 109 -29.79 -8.46 -2.09
N SER A 110 -30.27 -9.28 -1.14
CA SER A 110 -31.69 -9.34 -0.78
C SER A 110 -32.13 -8.36 0.33
N GLY A 111 -31.27 -7.41 0.72
CA GLY A 111 -31.59 -6.38 1.72
C GLY A 111 -31.98 -5.06 1.08
N GLU A 112 -33.03 -4.40 1.59
CA GLU A 112 -33.39 -3.03 1.19
C GLU A 112 -32.18 -2.09 1.36
N LEU A 113 -31.86 -1.37 0.28
CA LEU A 113 -30.75 -0.41 0.16
C LEU A 113 -31.08 0.95 0.80
#